data_AF-F3M7T8-F1
#
_entry.id   AF-F3M7T8-F1
#
_cell.length_a   1.000
_cell.length_b   1.000
_cell.length_c   1.000
_cell.angle_alpha   90.00
_cell.angle_beta   90.00
_cell.angle_gamma   90.00
#
_symmetry.space_group_name_H-M   'P 1'
#
loop_
_entity.id
_entity.type
_entity.pdbx_description
1 polymer ?
#
loop_
_entity_poly.entity_id
_entity_poly.type
_entity_poly.pdbx_seq_one_letter_code
_entity_poly.pdbx_strand_id
1 'polypeptide(L)'
;MINVNQTLTGKDSFTMVEDVVLRMYTLLDGFTIETAGLYAYLRSWRQNDPNHKLYSCVWLSREEIYAQTGIGRKPFDRHLRALTDCGLVRMEKGRLREPNKQVFVVNEPLTEAEFRALYPEQIARFDAALQEYYGRRAADQEQFEEKRKAKFQISEVKKPDPVPPGETPEKSEAIRELIEWL
;
A
#
# COMPACT_ATOMS: atom_id res chain seq x y z
N MET A 1 1.35 -0.26 39.30
CA MET A 1 0.72 0.27 38.07
C MET A 1 1.85 0.90 37.26
N ILE A 2 2.32 0.24 36.19
CA ILE A 2 3.44 0.75 35.39
C ILE A 2 2.88 1.86 34.50
N ASN A 3 3.48 3.05 34.60
CA ASN A 3 3.07 4.22 33.83
C ASN A 3 3.56 4.05 32.38
N VAL A 4 2.68 3.58 31.49
CA VAL A 4 2.95 3.35 30.07
C VAL A 4 3.14 4.65 29.25
N ASN A 5 3.02 5.83 29.88
CA ASN A 5 3.22 7.13 29.21
C ASN A 5 4.63 7.72 29.39
N GLN A 6 5.56 7.01 30.02
CA GLN A 6 6.98 7.39 29.98
C GLN A 6 7.65 6.67 28.80
N THR A 7 7.64 7.31 27.63
CA THR A 7 8.70 7.07 26.63
C THR A 7 10.04 7.39 27.30
N LEU A 8 10.97 6.44 27.29
CA LEU A 8 12.27 6.53 27.96
C LEU A 8 13.21 7.61 27.37
N THR A 9 12.73 8.49 26.50
CA THR A 9 13.51 9.59 25.92
C THR A 9 12.63 10.83 25.75
N GLY A 10 12.87 11.85 26.56
CA GLY A 10 12.13 13.12 26.60
C GLY A 10 12.36 14.09 25.43
N LYS A 11 12.34 13.62 24.19
CA LYS A 11 12.27 14.42 22.96
C LYS A 11 11.53 13.59 21.93
N ASP A 12 10.60 14.20 21.19
CA ASP A 12 9.78 13.56 20.14
C ASP A 12 10.55 12.46 19.39
N SER A 13 10.31 11.21 19.79
CA SER A 13 11.05 10.06 19.28
C SER A 13 10.32 9.53 18.06
N PHE A 14 10.85 9.83 16.88
CA PHE A 14 10.36 9.26 15.63
C PHE A 14 11.02 7.91 15.39
N THR A 15 10.22 6.89 15.07
CA THR A 15 10.74 5.63 14.55
C THR A 15 10.82 5.72 13.05
N MET A 16 12.03 5.59 12.51
CA MET A 16 12.24 5.52 11.07
C MET A 16 12.27 4.07 10.60
N VAL A 17 11.73 3.84 9.41
CA VAL A 17 11.82 2.57 8.69
C VAL A 17 12.52 2.87 7.38
N GLU A 18 13.52 2.06 7.07
CA GLU A 18 14.30 2.19 5.85
C GLU A 18 13.43 1.92 4.61
N ASP A 19 13.63 2.72 3.56
CA ASP A 19 12.89 2.62 2.30
C ASP A 19 12.89 1.19 1.72
N VAL A 20 13.99 0.44 1.92
CA VAL A 20 14.13 -0.95 1.51
C VAL A 20 12.99 -1.84 2.05
N VAL A 21 12.57 -1.64 3.30
CA VAL A 21 11.50 -2.46 3.90
C VAL A 21 10.17 -2.25 3.19
N LEU A 22 9.89 -1.02 2.77
CA LEU A 22 8.64 -0.68 2.09
C LEU A 22 8.69 -0.99 0.58
N ARG A 23 9.83 -0.78 -0.06
CA ARG A 23 9.98 -0.88 -1.52
C ARG A 23 10.42 -2.26 -2.01
N MET A 24 11.17 -3.00 -1.20
CA MET A 24 11.78 -4.27 -1.62
C MET A 24 11.24 -5.47 -0.85
N TYR A 25 11.16 -5.39 0.48
CA TYR A 25 10.65 -6.53 1.25
C TYR A 25 9.19 -6.86 0.91
N THR A 26 8.40 -5.88 0.48
CA THR A 26 7.03 -6.07 -0.03
C THR A 26 6.95 -6.86 -1.35
N LEU A 27 8.09 -7.13 -2.01
CA LEU A 27 8.19 -8.02 -3.15
C LEU A 27 8.28 -9.50 -2.73
N LEU A 28 8.58 -9.77 -1.45
CA LEU A 28 8.64 -11.13 -0.91
C LEU A 28 7.24 -11.69 -0.70
N ASP A 29 7.08 -12.99 -0.95
CA ASP A 29 5.79 -13.65 -0.76
C ASP A 29 5.36 -13.60 0.72
N GLY A 30 4.09 -13.28 0.94
CA GLY A 30 3.53 -13.10 2.29
C GLY A 30 3.97 -11.84 3.04
N PHE A 31 4.86 -11.01 2.50
CA PHE A 31 5.28 -9.76 3.11
C PHE A 31 4.45 -8.59 2.58
N THR A 32 3.54 -8.06 3.40
CA THR A 32 2.64 -6.97 3.00
C THR A 32 3.01 -5.64 3.66
N ILE A 33 2.33 -4.56 3.30
CA ILE A 33 2.44 -3.27 4.00
C ILE A 33 2.09 -3.40 5.49
N GLU A 34 1.15 -4.28 5.86
CA GLU A 34 0.84 -4.56 7.26
C GLU A 34 2.02 -5.26 7.97
N THR A 35 2.73 -6.15 7.27
CA THR A 35 3.96 -6.78 7.77
C THR A 35 5.05 -5.73 8.01
N ALA A 36 5.23 -4.78 7.09
CA ALA A 36 6.13 -3.65 7.26
C ALA A 36 5.71 -2.76 8.45
N GLY A 37 4.41 -2.53 8.62
CA GLY A 37 3.84 -1.80 9.77
C GLY A 37 4.11 -2.49 11.09
N LEU A 38 3.97 -3.82 11.15
CA LEU A 38 4.34 -4.61 12.33
C LEU A 38 5.84 -4.51 12.63
N TYR A 39 6.69 -4.55 11.61
CA TYR A 39 8.13 -4.33 11.78
C TYR A 39 8.43 -2.94 12.36
N ALA A 40 7.83 -1.89 11.80
CA ALA A 40 7.96 -0.52 12.27
C ALA A 40 7.54 -0.38 13.73
N TYR A 41 6.41 -1.00 14.08
CA TYR A 41 5.91 -1.04 15.45
C TYR A 41 6.91 -1.75 16.38
N LEU A 42 7.42 -2.93 16.04
CA LEU A 42 8.43 -3.60 16.87
C LEU A 42 9.71 -2.76 16.99
N ARG A 43 10.14 -2.10 15.91
CA ARG A 43 11.31 -1.22 15.91
C ARG A 43 11.16 -0.03 16.85
N SER A 44 9.94 0.50 17.05
CA SER A 44 9.70 1.61 17.98
C SER A 44 9.83 1.22 19.46
N TRP A 45 9.56 -0.06 19.77
CA TRP A 45 9.66 -0.61 21.12
C TRP A 45 11.02 -1.21 21.46
N ARG A 46 11.95 -1.29 20.50
CA ARG A 46 13.24 -1.94 20.71
C ARG A 46 14.10 -1.13 21.67
N GLN A 47 14.87 -1.82 22.50
CA GLN A 47 15.91 -1.18 23.29
C GLN A 47 17.03 -0.67 22.36
N ASN A 48 17.27 0.64 22.38
CA ASN A 48 18.21 1.31 21.49
C ASN A 48 19.57 1.61 22.15
N ASP A 49 19.76 1.32 23.45
CA ASP A 49 21.07 1.45 24.09
C ASP A 49 22.00 0.27 23.71
N PRO A 50 23.09 0.52 22.95
CA PRO A 50 24.02 -0.54 22.51
C PRO A 50 24.75 -1.23 23.67
N ASN A 51 24.81 -0.61 24.84
CA ASN A 51 25.43 -1.19 26.03
C ASN A 51 24.44 -2.05 26.85
N HIS A 52 23.16 -2.05 26.49
CA HIS A 52 22.16 -2.83 27.20
C HIS A 52 22.15 -4.30 26.74
N LYS A 53 22.05 -5.24 27.68
CA LYS A 53 22.02 -6.69 27.41
C LYS A 53 20.88 -7.18 26.48
N LEU A 54 19.86 -6.35 26.34
CA LEU A 54 18.69 -6.55 25.46
C LEU A 54 18.70 -5.58 24.28
N TYR A 55 19.87 -5.05 23.88
CA TYR A 55 19.97 -4.20 22.69
C TYR A 55 19.28 -4.86 21.49
N SER A 56 18.54 -4.06 20.73
CA SER A 56 17.71 -4.47 19.59
C SER A 56 16.58 -5.44 19.93
N CYS A 57 16.29 -5.70 21.21
CA CYS A 57 15.19 -6.56 21.61
C CYS A 57 13.96 -5.74 22.00
N VAL A 58 12.80 -6.29 21.67
CA VAL A 58 11.48 -5.88 22.14
C VAL A 58 11.00 -6.89 23.16
N TRP A 59 10.44 -6.39 24.25
CA TRP A 59 9.91 -7.21 25.32
C TRP A 59 8.46 -6.84 25.64
N LEU A 60 7.55 -7.49 24.92
CA LEU A 60 6.10 -7.28 25.03
C LEU A 60 5.38 -8.62 25.06
N SER A 61 4.22 -8.64 25.72
CA SER A 61 3.27 -9.74 25.55
C SER A 61 2.58 -9.61 24.18
N ARG A 62 2.15 -10.73 23.61
CA ARG A 62 1.40 -10.69 22.36
C ARG A 62 0.06 -9.97 22.54
N GLU A 63 -0.55 -10.10 23.70
CA GLU A 63 -1.80 -9.44 24.09
C GLU A 63 -1.69 -7.91 24.04
N GLU A 64 -0.58 -7.34 24.55
CA GLU A 64 -0.31 -5.91 24.45
C GLU A 64 -0.18 -5.47 22.99
N ILE A 65 0.52 -6.25 22.17
CA ILE A 65 0.68 -5.96 20.74
C ILE A 65 -0.68 -5.97 20.04
N TYR A 66 -1.51 -6.99 20.28
CA TYR A 66 -2.86 -7.07 19.69
C TYR A 66 -3.71 -5.85 20.08
N ALA A 67 -3.69 -5.47 21.35
CA ALA A 67 -4.48 -4.36 21.87
C ALA A 67 -4.04 -3.01 21.27
N GLN A 68 -2.73 -2.80 21.07
CA GLN A 68 -2.20 -1.54 20.55
C GLN A 68 -2.29 -1.42 19.03
N THR A 69 -2.04 -2.53 18.31
CA THR A 69 -1.99 -2.52 16.84
C THR A 69 -3.36 -2.78 16.20
N GLY A 70 -4.31 -3.32 16.95
CA GLY A 70 -5.58 -3.82 16.41
C GLY A 70 -5.45 -5.08 15.55
N ILE A 71 -4.22 -5.64 15.41
CA ILE A 71 -3.98 -6.84 14.62
C ILE A 71 -4.50 -8.06 15.38
N GLY A 72 -5.37 -8.83 14.73
CA GLY A 72 -5.86 -10.08 15.29
C GLY A 72 -4.77 -11.15 15.42
N ARG A 73 -5.00 -12.16 16.27
CA ARG A 73 -4.02 -13.24 16.56
C ARG A 73 -3.48 -13.94 15.31
N LYS A 74 -4.38 -14.39 14.41
CA LYS A 74 -3.99 -15.11 13.19
C LYS A 74 -3.22 -14.22 12.20
N PRO A 75 -3.68 -12.99 11.87
CA PRO A 75 -2.89 -12.05 11.09
C PRO A 75 -1.51 -11.76 11.71
N PHE A 76 -1.44 -11.57 13.02
CA PHE A 76 -0.16 -11.32 13.70
C PHE A 76 0.82 -12.49 13.50
N ASP A 77 0.40 -13.74 13.72
CA ASP A 77 1.27 -14.90 13.53
C ASP A 77 1.75 -15.03 12.07
N ARG A 78 0.91 -14.67 11.09
CA ARG A 78 1.28 -14.64 9.67
C ARG A 78 2.35 -13.59 9.40
N HIS A 79 2.13 -12.35 9.87
CA HIS A 79 3.07 -11.24 9.68
C HIS A 79 4.38 -11.50 10.42
N LEU A 80 4.32 -12.01 11.65
CA LEU A 80 5.49 -12.38 12.42
C LEU A 80 6.30 -13.50 11.74
N ARG A 81 5.62 -14.47 11.12
CA ARG A 81 6.29 -15.51 10.33
C ARG A 81 7.00 -14.90 9.12
N ALA A 82 6.34 -14.04 8.34
CA ALA A 82 6.97 -13.36 7.21
C ALA A 82 8.21 -12.54 7.64
N LEU A 83 8.13 -11.82 8.76
CA LEU A 83 9.26 -11.10 9.35
C LEU A 83 10.41 -12.02 9.78
N THR A 84 10.08 -13.23 10.24
CA THR A 84 11.08 -14.23 10.64
C THR A 84 11.74 -14.88 9.44
N ASP A 85 10.96 -15.24 8.42
CA ASP A 85 11.43 -15.91 7.21
C ASP A 85 12.39 -15.01 6.40
N CYS A 86 12.19 -13.69 6.42
CA CYS A 86 13.08 -12.72 5.79
C CYS A 86 14.19 -12.16 6.71
N GLY A 87 14.27 -12.65 7.96
CA GLY A 87 15.34 -12.30 8.90
C GLY A 87 15.22 -10.95 9.59
N LEU A 88 14.15 -10.18 9.39
CA LEU A 88 13.93 -8.89 10.07
C LEU A 88 13.62 -9.04 11.55
N VAL A 89 13.02 -10.16 11.96
CA VAL A 89 12.73 -10.46 13.36
C VAL A 89 13.18 -11.88 13.70
N ARG A 90 13.73 -12.06 14.91
CA ARG A 90 13.98 -13.39 15.48
C ARG A 90 13.28 -13.52 16.83
N MET A 91 12.57 -14.61 17.03
CA MET A 91 11.99 -14.94 18.34
C MET A 91 13.00 -15.68 19.22
N GLU A 92 13.22 -15.18 20.43
CA GLU A 92 14.00 -15.90 21.45
C GLU A 92 13.07 -16.46 22.54
N LYS A 93 13.08 -17.79 22.69
CA LYS A 93 12.36 -18.47 23.77
C LYS A 93 13.23 -18.52 25.02
N GLY A 94 12.65 -18.23 26.19
CA GLY A 94 13.26 -18.54 27.48
C GLY A 94 14.36 -17.59 27.97
N ARG A 95 14.64 -16.47 27.28
CA ARG A 95 15.63 -15.49 27.73
C ARG A 95 15.22 -14.75 29.02
N LEU A 96 13.93 -14.76 29.34
CA LEU A 96 13.34 -14.04 30.48
C LEU A 96 12.39 -14.97 31.25
N ARG A 97 12.32 -14.78 32.57
CA ARG A 97 11.53 -15.62 33.50
C ARG A 97 10.02 -15.36 33.45
N GLU A 98 9.56 -14.40 32.65
CA GLU A 98 8.16 -14.02 32.60
C GLU A 98 7.38 -14.88 31.58
N PRO A 99 6.39 -15.67 32.01
CA PRO A 99 5.77 -16.69 31.16
C PRO A 99 4.95 -16.12 30.00
N ASN A 100 4.48 -14.88 30.10
CA ASN A 100 3.56 -14.27 29.13
C ASN A 100 4.24 -13.28 28.17
N LYS A 101 5.53 -12.99 28.37
CA LYS A 101 6.25 -12.06 27.51
C LYS A 101 7.20 -12.80 26.60
N GLN A 102 7.26 -12.33 25.35
CA GLN A 102 8.17 -12.87 24.35
C GLN A 102 9.27 -11.86 24.06
N VAL A 103 10.44 -12.36 23.69
CA VAL A 103 11.55 -11.53 23.25
C VAL A 103 11.62 -11.60 21.73
N PHE A 104 11.43 -10.45 21.10
CA PHE A 104 11.62 -10.29 19.66
C PHE A 104 12.92 -9.52 19.44
N VAL A 105 13.90 -10.13 18.81
CA VAL A 105 15.11 -9.45 18.35
C VAL A 105 14.78 -8.83 17.00
N VAL A 106 14.87 -7.50 16.90
CA VAL A 106 14.58 -6.74 15.69
C VAL A 106 15.90 -6.42 15.02
N ASN A 107 16.12 -7.00 13.84
CA ASN A 107 17.34 -6.81 13.08
C ASN A 107 17.22 -5.59 12.17
N GLU A 108 18.37 -5.01 11.83
CA GLU A 108 18.43 -4.03 10.75
C GLU A 108 18.10 -4.69 9.41
N PRO A 109 17.40 -3.98 8.50
CA PRO A 109 17.12 -4.52 7.18
C PRO A 109 18.40 -4.61 6.36
N LEU A 110 18.38 -5.48 5.36
CA LEU A 110 19.44 -5.53 4.36
C LEU A 110 19.56 -4.19 3.64
N THR A 111 20.75 -3.86 3.17
CA THR A 111 20.91 -2.80 2.17
C THR A 111 20.24 -3.22 0.86
N GLU A 112 19.95 -2.26 -0.01
CA GLU A 112 19.37 -2.57 -1.33
C GLU A 112 20.28 -3.53 -2.12
N ALA A 113 21.60 -3.32 -2.11
CA ALA A 113 22.54 -4.19 -2.81
C ALA A 113 22.53 -5.63 -2.29
N GLU A 114 22.51 -5.80 -0.96
CA GLU A 114 22.42 -7.12 -0.33
C GLU A 114 21.09 -7.80 -0.62
N PHE A 115 19.98 -7.05 -0.57
CA PHE A 115 18.65 -7.58 -0.91
C PHE A 115 18.62 -8.07 -2.37
N ARG A 116 19.15 -7.27 -3.31
CA ARG A 116 19.19 -7.65 -4.73
C ARG A 116 20.04 -8.90 -4.97
N ALA A 117 21.13 -9.05 -4.23
CA ALA A 117 21.97 -10.24 -4.30
C ALA A 117 21.27 -11.48 -3.72
N LEU A 118 20.49 -11.32 -2.65
CA LEU A 118 19.84 -12.44 -1.94
C LEU A 118 18.52 -12.90 -2.59
N TYR A 119 17.78 -11.97 -3.20
CA TYR A 119 16.44 -12.21 -3.77
C TYR A 119 16.33 -11.80 -5.25
N PRO A 120 17.20 -12.32 -6.15
CA PRO A 120 17.21 -11.92 -7.55
C PRO A 120 15.92 -12.35 -8.29
N GLU A 121 15.35 -13.50 -7.94
CA GLU A 121 14.15 -14.03 -8.57
C GLU A 121 12.91 -13.18 -8.28
N GLN A 122 12.79 -12.65 -7.06
CA GLN A 122 11.67 -11.82 -6.65
C GLN A 122 11.67 -10.48 -7.39
N ILE A 123 12.87 -9.94 -7.65
CA ILE A 123 13.05 -8.73 -8.47
C ILE A 123 12.67 -9.01 -9.92
N ALA A 124 13.20 -10.09 -10.50
CA ALA A 124 12.86 -10.46 -11.87
C ALA A 124 11.35 -10.69 -12.07
N ARG A 125 10.68 -11.30 -11.08
CA ARG A 125 9.23 -11.48 -11.08
C ARG A 125 8.48 -10.16 -11.04
N PHE A 126 8.92 -9.22 -10.20
CA PHE A 126 8.33 -7.89 -10.12
C PHE A 126 8.50 -7.11 -11.43
N ASP A 127 9.70 -7.13 -12.00
CA ASP A 127 9.99 -6.46 -13.27
C ASP A 127 9.12 -7.02 -14.40
N ALA A 128 8.96 -8.34 -14.47
CA ALA A 128 8.05 -8.99 -15.43
C ALA A 128 6.59 -8.54 -15.23
N ALA A 129 6.11 -8.48 -13.99
CA ALA A 129 4.75 -8.03 -13.68
C ALA A 129 4.53 -6.55 -14.03
N LEU A 130 5.54 -5.69 -13.81
CA LEU A 130 5.49 -4.29 -14.23
C LEU A 130 5.41 -4.14 -15.74
N GLN A 131 6.24 -4.87 -16.48
CA GLN A 131 6.21 -4.86 -17.95
C GLN A 131 4.84 -5.30 -18.48
N GLU A 132 4.25 -6.34 -17.89
CA GLU A 132 2.91 -6.77 -18.22
C GLU A 132 1.88 -5.66 -17.97
N TYR A 133 1.94 -4.99 -16.82
CA TYR A 133 1.03 -3.91 -16.49
C TYR A 133 1.15 -2.73 -17.45
N TYR A 134 2.38 -2.31 -17.78
CA TYR A 134 2.61 -1.23 -18.74
C TYR A 134 2.17 -1.62 -20.16
N GLY A 135 2.40 -2.87 -20.56
CA GLY A 135 1.93 -3.40 -21.85
C GLY A 135 0.41 -3.37 -21.98
N ARG A 136 -0.33 -3.80 -20.94
CA ARG A 136 -1.80 -3.71 -20.92
C ARG A 136 -2.28 -2.25 -21.02
N ARG A 137 -1.64 -1.35 -20.28
CA ARG A 137 -2.02 0.08 -20.28
C ARG A 137 -1.79 0.75 -21.63
N ALA A 138 -0.74 0.38 -22.36
CA ALA A 138 -0.51 0.89 -23.72
C ALA A 138 -1.61 0.44 -24.68
N ALA A 139 -2.01 -0.84 -24.62
CA ALA A 139 -3.12 -1.36 -25.40
C ALA A 139 -4.46 -0.69 -25.07
N ASP A 140 -4.71 -0.42 -23.79
CA ASP A 140 -5.90 0.33 -23.36
C ASP A 140 -5.89 1.77 -23.91
N GLN A 141 -4.74 2.46 -23.88
CA GLN A 141 -4.59 3.81 -24.43
C GLN A 141 -4.84 3.85 -25.94
N GLU A 142 -4.30 2.90 -26.70
CA GLU A 142 -4.56 2.78 -28.15
C GLU A 142 -6.05 2.59 -28.43
N GLN A 143 -6.73 1.71 -27.70
CA GLN A 143 -8.18 1.52 -27.85
C GLN A 143 -8.99 2.77 -27.48
N PHE A 144 -8.56 3.54 -26.48
CA PHE A 144 -9.19 4.82 -26.15
C PHE A 144 -8.98 5.87 -27.25
N GLU A 145 -7.79 5.93 -27.86
CA GLU A 145 -7.50 6.84 -28.98
C GLU A 145 -8.27 6.47 -30.25
N GLU A 146 -8.35 5.18 -30.59
CA GLU A 146 -9.15 4.68 -31.71
C GLU A 146 -10.63 4.98 -31.51
N LYS A 147 -11.18 4.74 -30.31
CA LYS A 147 -12.56 5.11 -29.97
C LYS A 147 -12.79 6.62 -30.03
N ARG A 148 -11.80 7.45 -29.66
CA ARG A 148 -11.89 8.91 -29.82
C ARG A 148 -11.88 9.32 -31.29
N LYS A 149 -10.98 8.78 -32.12
CA LYS A 149 -10.90 9.06 -33.56
C LYS A 149 -12.17 8.61 -34.29
N ALA A 150 -12.70 7.42 -33.97
CA ALA A 150 -13.96 6.92 -34.52
C ALA A 150 -15.15 7.81 -34.13
N LYS A 151 -15.24 8.27 -32.87
CA LYS A 151 -16.27 9.24 -32.46
C LYS A 151 -16.16 10.59 -33.17
N PHE A 152 -14.93 11.07 -33.39
CA PHE A 152 -14.69 12.31 -34.14
C PHE A 152 -15.12 12.18 -35.61
N GLN A 153 -14.75 11.09 -36.29
CA GLN A 153 -15.17 10.83 -37.67
C GLN A 153 -16.68 10.70 -37.81
N ILE A 154 -17.36 10.03 -36.87
CA ILE A 154 -18.83 9.93 -36.87
C ILE A 154 -19.48 11.31 -36.68
N SER A 155 -18.86 12.21 -35.92
CA SER A 155 -19.38 13.58 -35.71
C SER A 155 -19.15 14.51 -36.90
N GLU A 156 -18.12 14.29 -37.72
CA GLU A 156 -17.88 15.05 -38.96
C GLU A 156 -18.84 14.63 -40.08
N VAL A 157 -19.16 13.34 -40.20
CA VAL A 157 -20.11 12.83 -41.21
C VAL A 157 -21.56 13.25 -40.92
N LYS A 158 -21.88 13.61 -39.67
CA LYS A 158 -23.24 13.98 -39.22
C LYS A 158 -23.51 15.48 -39.18
N LYS A 159 -22.65 16.36 -39.71
CA LYS A 159 -23.02 17.77 -39.89
C LYS A 159 -24.08 17.85 -41.01
N PRO A 160 -25.36 18.17 -40.70
CA PRO A 160 -26.29 18.51 -41.76
C PRO A 160 -25.81 19.80 -42.45
N ASP A 161 -26.02 19.88 -43.76
CA ASP A 161 -25.70 21.08 -44.53
C ASP A 161 -26.29 22.32 -43.85
N PRO A 162 -25.54 23.45 -43.80
CA PRO A 162 -26.09 24.67 -43.23
C PRO A 162 -27.32 25.08 -44.04
N VAL A 163 -28.48 25.07 -43.39
CA VAL A 163 -29.74 25.53 -43.98
C VAL A 163 -29.51 26.99 -44.43
N PRO A 164 -29.77 27.33 -45.71
CA PRO A 164 -29.57 28.68 -46.19
C PRO A 164 -30.47 29.65 -45.40
N PRO A 165 -29.96 30.84 -45.05
CA PRO A 165 -30.74 31.81 -44.26
C PRO A 165 -31.84 32.39 -45.16
N GLY A 166 -33.05 31.85 -45.07
CA GLY A 166 -34.16 32.35 -45.88
C GLY A 166 -35.50 31.63 -45.76
N GLU A 167 -35.59 30.44 -45.18
CA GLU A 167 -36.87 29.75 -45.02
C GLU A 167 -37.20 29.53 -43.54
N THR A 168 -37.94 30.47 -42.96
CA THR A 168 -38.75 30.24 -41.76
C THR A 168 -39.89 29.31 -42.11
N PRO A 169 -40.00 28.10 -41.52
CA PRO A 169 -41.18 27.28 -41.69
C PRO A 169 -42.30 27.81 -40.78
N GLU A 170 -43.45 28.08 -41.40
CA GLU A 170 -44.77 28.25 -40.83
C GLU A 170 -45.06 27.28 -39.67
N LYS A 171 -44.66 27.67 -38.46
CA LYS A 171 -45.07 27.02 -37.20
C LYS A 171 -45.72 28.02 -36.24
N SER A 172 -46.33 29.07 -36.77
CA SER A 172 -47.14 30.01 -35.99
C SER A 172 -48.65 29.76 -36.06
N GLU A 173 -49.13 28.86 -36.92
CA GLU A 173 -50.56 28.52 -36.99
C GLU A 173 -50.95 27.37 -36.04
N ALA A 174 -50.11 26.35 -35.88
CA ALA A 174 -50.40 25.22 -34.98
C ALA A 174 -50.35 25.57 -33.48
N ILE A 175 -49.79 26.73 -33.10
CA ILE A 175 -49.75 27.18 -31.69
C ILE A 175 -50.97 28.06 -31.35
N ARG A 176 -51.66 28.62 -32.36
CA ARG A 176 -52.86 29.44 -32.12
C ARG A 176 -54.12 28.61 -31.87
N GLU A 177 -54.25 27.43 -32.48
CA GLU A 177 -55.40 26.55 -32.23
C GLU A 177 -55.33 25.79 -30.89
N LEU A 178 -54.17 25.72 -30.23
CA LEU A 178 -54.02 25.01 -28.94
C LEU A 178 -54.36 25.88 -27.71
N ILE A 179 -54.65 27.18 -27.90
CA ILE A 179 -54.90 28.14 -26.82
C ILE A 179 -56.39 28.48 -26.67
N GLU A 180 -57.26 28.11 -27.62
CA GLU A 180 -58.72 28.34 -27.50
C GLU A 180 -59.49 27.21 -26.77
N TRP A 181 -58.80 26.23 -26.19
CA TRP A 181 -59.41 25.11 -25.43
C TRP A 181 -58.84 24.91 -24.01
N LEU A 182 -58.26 25.96 -23.41
CA LEU A 182 -57.95 26.07 -21.98
C LEU A 182 -58.53 27.35 -21.39
#